data_AF-A0A965RXN2-F1
#
_entry.id   AF-A0A965RXN2-F1
#
_cell.length_a   1.000
_cell.length_b   1.000
_cell.length_c   1.000
_cell.angle_alpha   90.00
_cell.angle_beta   90.00
_cell.angle_gamma   90.00
#
_symmetry.space_group_name_H-M   'P 1'
#
loop_
_entity.id
_entity.type
_entity.pdbx_description
1 polymer ?
#
loop_
_entity_poly.entity_id
_entity_poly.type
_entity_poly.pdbx_seq_one_letter_code
_entity_poly.pdbx_strand_id
1 'polypeptide(L)'
;MQSYIHSNSNIALKSIANTLQLLNEGATVPFIARYRKEMTGGLDEVEIALIRDLAKKYEELIARQQTILNSIEEQGKLTPELKEKITTCFDSIILEDLYLPYKQKRQTKGDKAKKLGLEPLAKMIMSQRGGDPIYMADKFVKGDVEDEQMAIDGAKDIIAEWINENGAARAKIRHLFQRKSLLASKMVKGKEEEGAKYRDYFDFSEPLYKCASHRLLALVRAEREGIISLKAQPDQEEAIESLERFFLKGNDACAKIVGEACKESYKRLMCPSLENEILNEAKEKADKEAIKIFTTNLRQLLLAPPLGSKRILAIDPGFRTGCKVVCIDESGDLLMNQTIYPHPPQNESSAAKSKIAQFVQAYKIEAIAIGDGTAGRETEALIKQIRFDRDLEVFVVREDGASIYSASPIARKEFPMYDITVRGSVSIGRRLMDPLAELVKIDPKSI
;
A
#
# COMPACT_ATOMS: atom_id res chain seq x y z
N MET A 1 9.94 17.12 -17.85
CA MET A 1 10.25 16.65 -16.48
C MET A 1 10.25 17.79 -15.45
N GLN A 2 11.13 18.80 -15.53
CA GLN A 2 11.26 19.84 -14.49
C GLN A 2 9.94 20.56 -14.16
N SER A 3 9.16 20.96 -15.17
CA SER A 3 7.85 21.61 -14.97
C SER A 3 6.84 20.70 -14.25
N TYR A 4 6.88 19.39 -14.52
CA TYR A 4 6.04 18.40 -13.82
C TYR A 4 6.44 18.27 -12.35
N ILE A 5 7.74 18.23 -12.05
CA ILE A 5 8.22 18.19 -10.67
C ILE A 5 7.84 19.48 -9.95
N HIS A 6 8.01 20.64 -10.61
CA HIS A 6 7.64 21.94 -10.05
C HIS A 6 6.16 22.01 -9.69
N SER A 7 5.25 21.62 -10.59
CA SER A 7 3.80 21.66 -10.33
C SER A 7 3.36 20.72 -9.19
N ASN A 8 4.14 19.68 -8.90
CA ASN A 8 3.82 18.68 -7.87
C ASN A 8 4.59 18.86 -6.55
N SER A 9 5.56 19.77 -6.49
CA SER A 9 6.40 20.01 -5.30
C SER A 9 6.48 21.47 -4.87
N ASN A 10 6.15 22.41 -5.76
CA ASN A 10 6.39 23.86 -5.61
C ASN A 10 7.88 24.25 -5.40
N ILE A 11 8.83 23.36 -5.72
CA ILE A 11 10.26 23.63 -5.62
C ILE A 11 10.73 24.44 -6.85
N ALA A 12 11.65 25.39 -6.67
CA ALA A 12 12.17 26.21 -7.76
C ALA A 12 12.82 25.38 -8.89
N LEU A 13 12.55 25.74 -10.15
CA LEU A 13 13.03 25.00 -11.33
C LEU A 13 14.56 24.84 -11.36
N LYS A 14 15.32 25.87 -10.96
CA LYS A 14 16.78 25.81 -10.89
C LYS A 14 17.26 24.76 -9.89
N SER A 15 16.65 24.71 -8.71
CA SER A 15 16.95 23.72 -7.68
C SER A 15 16.63 22.30 -8.14
N ILE A 16 15.51 22.12 -8.83
CA ILE A 16 15.13 20.83 -9.44
C ILE A 16 16.18 20.40 -10.47
N ALA A 17 16.54 21.29 -11.40
CA ALA A 17 17.50 20.99 -12.46
C ALA A 17 18.85 20.53 -11.90
N ASN A 18 19.41 21.28 -10.94
CA ASN A 18 20.69 20.96 -10.31
C ASN A 18 20.61 19.65 -9.51
N THR A 19 19.50 19.42 -8.80
CA THR A 19 19.30 18.18 -8.04
C THR A 19 19.23 16.96 -8.96
N LEU A 20 18.47 17.04 -10.06
CA LEU A 20 18.39 15.96 -11.05
C LEU A 20 19.75 15.66 -11.69
N GLN A 21 20.53 16.69 -12.01
CA GLN A 21 21.87 16.51 -12.54
C GLN A 21 22.73 15.69 -11.56
N LEU A 22 22.76 16.08 -10.29
CA LEU A 22 23.53 15.39 -9.26
C LEU A 22 23.07 13.93 -9.07
N LEU A 23 21.75 13.69 -9.07
CA LEU A 23 21.19 12.34 -8.98
C LEU A 23 21.61 11.47 -10.18
N ASN A 24 21.60 12.02 -11.39
CA ASN A 24 22.01 11.33 -12.61
C ASN A 24 23.53 11.04 -12.63
N GLU A 25 24.33 11.88 -11.98
CA GLU A 25 25.77 11.65 -11.75
C GLU A 25 26.03 10.59 -10.65
N GLY A 26 24.98 10.00 -10.06
CA GLY A 26 25.08 8.96 -9.04
C GLY A 26 25.20 9.49 -7.60
N ALA A 27 25.02 10.80 -7.37
CA ALA A 27 25.04 11.35 -6.03
C ALA A 27 23.83 10.87 -5.21
N THR A 28 24.07 10.50 -3.95
CA THR A 28 23.02 10.06 -3.03
C THR A 28 22.31 11.25 -2.38
N VAL A 29 21.06 11.04 -1.92
CA VAL A 29 20.30 12.07 -1.19
C VAL A 29 21.09 12.67 -0.01
N PRO A 30 21.71 11.87 0.89
CA PRO A 30 22.52 12.44 1.98
C PRO A 30 23.74 13.22 1.49
N PHE A 31 24.37 12.78 0.40
CA PHE A 31 25.51 13.50 -0.19
C PHE A 31 25.10 14.87 -0.72
N ILE A 32 23.99 14.95 -1.46
CA ILE A 32 23.47 16.20 -2.01
C ILE A 32 23.07 17.15 -0.87
N ALA A 33 22.27 16.67 0.08
CA ALA A 33 21.79 17.45 1.22
C ALA A 33 22.94 18.02 2.08
N ARG A 34 24.06 17.30 2.17
CA ARG A 34 25.21 17.72 2.99
C ARG A 34 26.23 18.57 2.24
N TYR A 35 26.61 18.18 1.02
CA TYR A 35 27.78 18.73 0.32
C TYR A 35 27.44 19.55 -0.93
N ARG A 36 26.16 19.67 -1.29
CA ARG A 36 25.70 20.39 -2.49
C ARG A 36 24.59 21.40 -2.21
N LYS A 37 24.47 21.86 -0.96
CA LYS A 37 23.45 22.83 -0.51
C LYS A 37 23.39 24.09 -1.38
N GLU A 38 24.53 24.69 -1.70
CA GLU A 38 24.56 25.91 -2.51
C GLU A 38 24.04 25.67 -3.93
N MET A 39 24.36 24.51 -4.51
CA MET A 39 23.90 24.13 -5.84
C MET A 39 22.39 23.86 -5.87
N THR A 40 21.83 23.24 -4.82
CA THR A 40 20.40 22.96 -4.75
C THR A 40 19.57 24.13 -4.23
N GLY A 41 20.20 25.21 -3.74
CA GLY A 41 19.49 26.33 -3.12
C GLY A 41 19.03 26.03 -1.69
N GLY A 42 19.71 25.12 -0.99
CA GLY A 42 19.47 24.80 0.42
C GLY A 42 18.46 23.69 0.67
N LEU A 43 18.09 22.90 -0.35
CA LEU A 43 17.12 21.81 -0.19
C LEU A 43 17.57 20.79 0.86
N ASP A 44 16.62 20.32 1.66
CA ASP A 44 16.83 19.25 2.63
C ASP A 44 16.69 17.85 2.01
N GLU A 45 16.97 16.80 2.80
CA GLU A 45 16.89 15.42 2.33
C GLU A 45 15.47 14.97 1.94
N VAL A 46 14.42 15.61 2.49
CA VAL A 46 13.02 15.30 2.21
C VAL A 46 12.64 15.85 0.84
N GLU A 47 13.01 17.09 0.56
CA GLU A 47 12.78 17.76 -0.72
C GLU A 47 13.57 17.08 -1.86
N ILE A 48 14.84 16.72 -1.60
CA ILE A 48 15.67 16.02 -2.59
C ILE A 48 15.09 14.63 -2.89
N ALA A 49 14.64 13.88 -1.87
CA ALA A 49 13.98 12.59 -2.07
C ALA A 49 12.67 12.74 -2.87
N LEU A 50 11.88 13.79 -2.58
CA LEU A 50 10.66 14.08 -3.33
C LEU A 50 10.95 14.35 -4.82
N ILE A 51 12.00 15.11 -5.14
CA ILE A 51 12.43 15.34 -6.54
C ILE A 51 12.78 14.02 -7.23
N ARG A 52 13.58 13.17 -6.58
CA ARG A 52 13.95 11.84 -7.11
C ARG A 52 12.71 10.99 -7.40
N ASP A 53 11.77 10.93 -6.45
CA ASP A 53 10.59 10.09 -6.56
C ASP A 53 9.62 10.60 -7.64
N LEU A 54 9.46 11.93 -7.76
CA LEU A 54 8.68 12.54 -8.84
C LEU A 54 9.34 12.38 -10.22
N ALA A 55 10.68 12.43 -10.29
CA ALA A 55 11.40 12.17 -11.54
C ALA A 55 11.18 10.74 -12.02
N LYS A 56 11.27 9.76 -11.11
CA LYS A 56 10.98 8.36 -11.42
C LYS A 56 9.53 8.17 -11.90
N LYS A 57 8.56 8.77 -11.21
CA LYS A 57 7.14 8.72 -11.65
C LYS A 57 6.95 9.34 -13.04
N TYR A 58 7.64 10.43 -13.32
CA TYR A 58 7.59 11.06 -14.64
C TYR A 58 8.12 10.11 -15.72
N GLU A 59 9.25 9.45 -15.48
CA GLU A 59 9.83 8.48 -16.43
C GLU A 59 8.90 7.28 -16.68
N GLU A 60 8.32 6.72 -15.61
CA GLU A 60 7.31 5.66 -15.70
C GLU A 60 6.11 6.10 -16.56
N LEU A 61 5.67 7.35 -16.40
CA LEU A 61 4.56 7.90 -17.16
C LEU A 61 4.91 8.11 -18.64
N ILE A 62 6.10 8.63 -18.95
CA ILE A 62 6.56 8.78 -20.33
C ILE A 62 6.68 7.41 -21.01
N ALA A 63 7.24 6.41 -20.32
CA ALA A 63 7.32 5.04 -20.84
C ALA A 63 5.91 4.47 -21.12
N ARG A 64 4.95 4.75 -20.24
CA ARG A 64 3.56 4.35 -20.42
C ARG A 64 2.89 5.07 -21.59
N GLN A 65 3.09 6.38 -21.75
CA GLN A 65 2.62 7.15 -22.90
C GLN A 65 3.14 6.54 -24.21
N GLN A 66 4.44 6.23 -24.29
CA GLN A 66 5.03 5.63 -25.48
C GLN A 66 4.43 4.25 -25.80
N THR A 67 4.23 3.42 -24.78
CA THR A 67 3.58 2.11 -24.93
C THR A 67 2.16 2.25 -25.50
N ILE A 68 1.40 3.23 -25.01
CA ILE A 68 0.04 3.52 -25.47
C ILE A 68 0.06 4.03 -26.91
N LEU A 69 0.95 4.97 -27.24
CA LEU A 69 1.09 5.50 -28.60
C LEU A 69 1.38 4.39 -29.62
N ASN A 70 2.36 3.53 -29.32
CA ASN A 70 2.73 2.41 -30.20
C ASN A 70 1.53 1.46 -30.42
N SER A 71 0.82 1.09 -29.34
CA SER A 71 -0.36 0.22 -29.42
C SER A 71 -1.49 0.80 -30.29
N ILE A 72 -1.70 2.11 -30.24
CA ILE A 72 -2.73 2.80 -31.04
C ILE A 72 -2.28 2.96 -32.50
N GLU A 73 -0.99 3.24 -32.71
CA GLU A 73 -0.38 3.36 -34.04
C GLU A 73 -0.41 2.03 -34.80
N GLU A 74 -0.09 0.92 -34.14
CA GLU A 74 -0.21 -0.45 -34.70
C GLU A 74 -1.64 -0.79 -35.16
N GLN A 75 -2.65 -0.18 -34.55
CA GLN A 75 -4.06 -0.32 -34.93
C GLN A 75 -4.48 0.63 -36.07
N GLY A 76 -3.60 1.54 -36.51
CA GLY A 76 -3.90 2.56 -37.51
C GLY A 76 -4.90 3.63 -37.03
N LYS A 77 -5.06 3.80 -35.72
CA LYS A 77 -6.07 4.69 -35.11
C LYS A 77 -5.51 5.95 -34.46
N LEU A 78 -4.19 6.17 -34.57
CA LEU A 78 -3.53 7.31 -33.92
C LEU A 78 -3.75 8.59 -34.72
N THR A 79 -4.72 9.42 -34.31
CA THR A 79 -4.91 10.75 -34.91
C THR A 79 -3.92 11.76 -34.34
N PRO A 80 -3.61 12.86 -35.06
CA PRO A 80 -2.77 13.94 -34.53
C PRO A 80 -3.31 14.52 -33.20
N GLU A 81 -4.63 14.72 -33.07
CA GLU A 81 -5.21 15.26 -31.83
C GLU A 81 -5.08 14.27 -30.66
N LEU A 82 -5.23 12.97 -30.93
CA LEU A 82 -5.07 11.93 -29.90
C LEU A 82 -3.61 11.82 -29.46
N LYS A 83 -2.67 11.87 -30.41
CA LYS A 83 -1.24 11.88 -30.12
C LYS A 83 -0.88 13.06 -29.21
N GLU A 84 -1.34 14.26 -29.54
CA GLU A 84 -1.14 15.45 -28.71
C GLU A 84 -1.68 15.24 -27.30
N LYS A 85 -2.96 14.85 -27.17
CA LYS A 85 -3.60 14.58 -25.87
C LYS A 85 -2.81 13.59 -25.01
N ILE A 86 -2.30 12.50 -25.59
CA ILE A 86 -1.51 11.50 -24.86
C ILE A 86 -0.18 12.08 -24.42
N THR A 87 0.55 12.76 -25.31
CA THR A 87 1.88 13.32 -25.01
C THR A 87 1.86 14.43 -23.96
N THR A 88 0.74 15.17 -23.85
CA THR A 88 0.57 16.24 -22.86
C THR A 88 -0.14 15.78 -21.59
N CYS A 89 -0.53 14.51 -21.48
CA CYS A 89 -1.26 13.99 -20.32
C CYS A 89 -0.30 13.48 -19.24
N PHE A 90 -0.17 14.24 -18.14
CA PHE A 90 0.68 13.89 -17.01
C PHE A 90 -0.08 13.26 -15.82
N ASP A 91 -1.26 12.72 -16.08
CA ASP A 91 -2.11 12.03 -15.11
C ASP A 91 -2.30 10.58 -15.57
N SER A 92 -1.88 9.62 -14.75
CA SER A 92 -1.94 8.20 -15.09
C SER A 92 -3.36 7.67 -15.29
N ILE A 93 -4.34 8.23 -14.58
CA ILE A 93 -5.74 7.79 -14.68
C ILE A 93 -6.34 8.30 -15.99
N ILE A 94 -6.14 9.58 -16.30
CA ILE A 94 -6.62 10.17 -17.55
C ILE A 94 -5.92 9.51 -18.75
N LEU A 95 -4.65 9.18 -18.62
CA LEU A 95 -3.90 8.47 -19.66
C LEU A 95 -4.49 7.08 -19.95
N GLU A 96 -4.88 6.31 -18.91
CA GLU A 96 -5.58 5.04 -19.11
C GLU A 96 -6.98 5.22 -19.69
N ASP A 97 -7.71 6.27 -19.31
CA ASP A 97 -9.02 6.59 -19.91
C ASP A 97 -8.90 6.87 -21.43
N LEU A 98 -7.85 7.60 -21.85
CA LEU A 98 -7.56 7.84 -23.27
C LEU A 98 -7.21 6.55 -24.03
N TYR A 99 -6.55 5.60 -23.37
CA TYR A 99 -6.18 4.32 -23.94
C TYR A 99 -7.31 3.29 -23.96
N LEU A 100 -8.32 3.44 -23.09
CA LEU A 100 -9.40 2.48 -22.89
C LEU A 100 -10.11 1.99 -24.18
N PRO A 101 -10.37 2.83 -25.21
CA PRO A 101 -10.98 2.40 -26.47
C PRO A 101 -10.07 1.51 -27.36
N TYR A 102 -8.76 1.56 -27.12
CA TYR A 102 -7.74 0.89 -27.95
C TYR A 102 -7.08 -0.29 -27.24
N LYS A 103 -7.30 -0.41 -25.93
CA LYS A 103 -6.79 -1.52 -25.12
C LYS A 103 -7.33 -2.84 -25.68
N GLN A 104 -6.44 -3.78 -26.00
CA GLN A 104 -6.83 -5.12 -26.42
C GLN A 104 -7.64 -5.80 -25.31
N LYS A 105 -8.88 -6.18 -25.61
CA LYS A 105 -9.83 -6.81 -24.67
C LYS A 105 -10.19 -8.22 -25.16
N ARG A 106 -10.64 -9.07 -24.25
CA ARG A 106 -11.39 -10.28 -24.63
C ARG A 106 -12.62 -9.83 -25.42
N GLN A 107 -12.99 -10.59 -26.46
CA GLN A 107 -14.12 -10.26 -27.33
C GLN A 107 -15.37 -9.91 -26.52
N THR A 108 -15.75 -8.63 -26.54
CA THR A 108 -16.87 -8.10 -25.76
C THR A 108 -18.20 -8.33 -26.48
N LYS A 109 -19.31 -8.02 -25.79
CA LYS A 109 -20.63 -8.02 -26.45
C LYS A 109 -20.71 -6.96 -27.57
N GLY A 110 -20.15 -5.76 -27.35
CA GLY A 110 -20.11 -4.73 -28.39
C GLY A 110 -19.19 -5.11 -29.55
N ASP A 111 -18.06 -5.79 -29.32
CA ASP A 111 -17.22 -6.32 -30.40
C ASP A 111 -17.95 -7.37 -31.25
N LYS A 112 -18.73 -8.25 -30.61
CA LYS A 112 -19.58 -9.23 -31.32
C LYS A 112 -20.63 -8.50 -32.17
N ALA A 113 -21.33 -7.52 -31.60
CA ALA A 113 -22.31 -6.73 -32.33
C ALA A 113 -21.71 -5.91 -33.48
N LYS A 114 -20.49 -5.35 -33.32
CA LYS A 114 -19.76 -4.68 -34.40
C LYS A 114 -19.43 -5.64 -35.54
N LYS A 115 -19.00 -6.88 -35.24
CA LYS A 115 -18.76 -7.92 -36.25
C LYS A 115 -20.02 -8.33 -37.02
N LEU A 116 -21.19 -8.27 -36.37
CA LEU A 116 -22.50 -8.45 -37.01
C LEU A 116 -22.94 -7.24 -37.85
N GLY A 117 -22.16 -6.16 -37.89
CA GLY A 117 -22.47 -4.98 -38.68
C GLY A 117 -23.53 -4.06 -38.06
N LEU A 118 -23.76 -4.14 -36.73
CA LEU A 118 -24.78 -3.37 -36.01
C LEU A 118 -24.31 -1.96 -35.59
N GLU A 119 -23.05 -1.60 -35.85
CA GLU A 119 -22.52 -0.28 -35.50
C GLU A 119 -23.29 0.90 -36.16
N PRO A 120 -23.71 0.84 -37.43
CA PRO A 120 -24.53 1.90 -38.02
C PRO A 120 -25.89 2.06 -37.32
N LEU A 121 -26.54 0.96 -36.91
CA LEU A 121 -27.78 1.00 -36.12
C LEU A 121 -27.54 1.69 -34.76
N ALA A 122 -26.44 1.34 -34.08
CA ALA A 122 -26.03 2.00 -32.84
C ALA A 122 -25.82 3.51 -33.03
N LYS A 123 -25.20 3.94 -34.15
CA LYS A 123 -25.05 5.38 -34.47
C LYS A 123 -26.40 6.06 -34.69
N MET A 124 -27.33 5.40 -35.39
CA MET A 124 -28.68 5.92 -35.63
C MET A 124 -29.43 6.13 -34.31
N ILE A 125 -29.48 5.10 -33.45
CA ILE A 125 -30.14 5.16 -32.14
C ILE A 125 -29.48 6.23 -31.24
N MET A 126 -28.14 6.23 -31.15
CA MET A 126 -27.39 7.18 -30.32
C MET A 126 -27.57 8.64 -30.75
N SER A 127 -27.86 8.87 -32.04
CA SER A 127 -28.12 10.22 -32.56
C SER A 127 -29.35 10.87 -31.92
N GLN A 128 -30.36 10.06 -31.54
CA GLN A 128 -31.64 10.49 -30.96
C GLN A 128 -32.32 11.59 -31.78
N ARG A 129 -32.44 11.39 -33.10
CA ARG A 129 -33.03 12.35 -34.05
C ARG A 129 -34.49 12.03 -34.40
N GLY A 130 -35.19 11.23 -33.59
CA GLY A 130 -36.52 10.72 -33.88
C GLY A 130 -36.53 9.51 -34.84
N GLY A 131 -37.63 8.75 -34.79
CA GLY A 131 -37.86 7.53 -35.57
C GLY A 131 -38.11 6.30 -34.70
N ASP A 132 -38.59 5.22 -35.32
CA ASP A 132 -38.88 3.95 -34.65
C ASP A 132 -37.65 3.01 -34.70
N PRO A 133 -37.03 2.67 -33.56
CA PRO A 133 -35.89 1.75 -33.50
C PRO A 133 -36.15 0.39 -34.15
N ILE A 134 -37.39 -0.13 -34.08
CA ILE A 134 -37.76 -1.41 -34.69
C ILE A 134 -37.64 -1.30 -36.21
N TYR A 135 -38.21 -0.24 -36.79
CA TYR A 135 -38.10 0.03 -38.22
C TYR A 135 -36.66 0.31 -38.67
N MET A 136 -35.84 0.95 -37.82
CA MET A 136 -34.42 1.12 -38.10
C MET A 136 -33.69 -0.22 -38.12
N ALA A 137 -34.05 -1.12 -37.21
CA ALA A 137 -33.43 -2.43 -37.00
C ALA A 137 -33.75 -3.45 -38.10
N ASP A 138 -34.93 -3.39 -38.73
CA ASP A 138 -35.34 -4.25 -39.85
C ASP A 138 -34.26 -4.35 -40.95
N LYS A 139 -33.61 -3.22 -41.29
CA LYS A 139 -32.52 -3.16 -42.29
C LYS A 139 -31.25 -3.94 -41.91
N PHE A 140 -31.14 -4.35 -40.65
CA PHE A 140 -30.01 -5.07 -40.08
C PHE A 140 -30.33 -6.53 -39.76
N VAL A 141 -31.58 -6.97 -39.93
CA VAL A 141 -31.99 -8.38 -39.77
C VAL A 141 -31.52 -9.17 -41.00
N LYS A 142 -30.32 -9.77 -40.88
CA LYS A 142 -29.71 -10.59 -41.93
C LYS A 142 -28.61 -11.48 -41.35
N GLY A 143 -28.40 -12.63 -42.00
CA GLY A 143 -27.34 -13.57 -41.61
C GLY A 143 -27.56 -14.07 -40.19
N ASP A 144 -26.59 -13.81 -39.31
CA ASP A 144 -26.61 -14.23 -37.90
C ASP A 144 -27.46 -13.30 -36.99
N VAL A 145 -28.14 -12.30 -37.54
CA VAL A 145 -29.08 -11.43 -36.80
C VAL A 145 -30.50 -11.88 -37.11
N GLU A 146 -31.14 -12.55 -36.14
CA GLU A 146 -32.40 -13.29 -36.33
C GLU A 146 -33.64 -12.40 -36.34
N ASP A 147 -33.64 -11.32 -35.55
CA ASP A 147 -34.77 -10.40 -35.43
C ASP A 147 -34.34 -8.97 -35.06
N GLU A 148 -35.28 -8.04 -35.10
CA GLU A 148 -35.06 -6.62 -34.77
C GLU A 148 -34.62 -6.42 -33.32
N GLN A 149 -35.09 -7.28 -32.41
CA GLN A 149 -34.75 -7.19 -31.00
C GLN A 149 -33.27 -7.54 -30.76
N MET A 150 -32.76 -8.59 -31.41
CA MET A 150 -31.35 -8.96 -31.41
C MET A 150 -30.49 -7.83 -31.99
N ALA A 151 -30.94 -7.19 -33.08
CA ALA A 151 -30.25 -6.04 -33.66
C ALA A 151 -30.18 -4.84 -32.69
N ILE A 152 -31.31 -4.53 -32.02
CA ILE A 152 -31.39 -3.47 -31.02
C ILE A 152 -30.51 -3.78 -29.81
N ASP A 153 -30.51 -5.01 -29.31
CA ASP A 153 -29.69 -5.41 -28.16
C ASP A 153 -28.19 -5.37 -28.49
N GLY A 154 -27.81 -5.79 -29.70
CA GLY A 154 -26.44 -5.62 -30.18
C GLY A 154 -26.05 -4.16 -30.32
N ALA A 155 -26.94 -3.31 -30.84
CA ALA A 155 -26.70 -1.86 -30.90
C ALA A 155 -26.57 -1.24 -29.50
N LYS A 156 -27.38 -1.67 -28.53
CA LYS A 156 -27.32 -1.27 -27.12
C LYS A 156 -26.00 -1.65 -26.48
N ASP A 157 -25.49 -2.85 -26.75
CA ASP A 157 -24.17 -3.28 -26.26
C ASP A 157 -23.02 -2.42 -26.81
N ILE A 158 -23.11 -1.97 -28.07
CA ILE A 158 -22.15 -1.01 -28.65
C ILE A 158 -22.25 0.36 -27.98
N ILE A 159 -23.47 0.87 -27.78
CA ILE A 159 -23.69 2.17 -27.13
C ILE A 159 -23.16 2.14 -25.68
N ALA A 160 -23.39 1.05 -24.95
CA ALA A 160 -22.89 0.89 -23.59
C ALA A 160 -21.35 0.96 -23.53
N GLU A 161 -20.65 0.39 -24.53
CA GLU A 161 -19.19 0.53 -24.62
C GLU A 161 -18.75 1.97 -24.90
N TRP A 162 -19.40 2.68 -25.81
CA TRP A 162 -19.10 4.08 -26.09
C TRP A 162 -19.31 4.98 -24.87
N ILE A 163 -20.34 4.70 -24.08
CA ILE A 163 -20.59 5.41 -22.81
C ILE A 163 -19.45 5.14 -21.82
N ASN A 164 -19.07 3.87 -21.64
CA ASN A 164 -17.97 3.49 -20.75
C ASN A 164 -16.63 4.08 -21.18
N GLU A 165 -16.42 4.25 -22.49
CA GLU A 165 -15.18 4.78 -23.09
C GLU A 165 -15.17 6.31 -23.21
N ASN A 166 -16.28 6.98 -22.86
CA ASN A 166 -16.35 8.42 -22.87
C ASN A 166 -15.64 9.01 -21.63
N GLY A 167 -14.48 9.64 -21.85
CA GLY A 167 -13.66 10.21 -20.76
C GLY A 167 -14.40 11.25 -19.90
N ALA A 168 -15.27 12.07 -20.48
CA ALA A 168 -16.04 13.08 -19.72
C ALA A 168 -17.11 12.42 -18.82
N ALA A 169 -17.79 11.39 -19.33
CA ALA A 169 -18.72 10.59 -18.54
C ALA A 169 -17.99 9.84 -17.41
N ARG A 170 -16.86 9.19 -17.71
CA ARG A 170 -16.01 8.54 -16.69
C ARG A 170 -15.58 9.53 -15.61
N ALA A 171 -15.11 10.71 -15.97
CA ALA A 171 -14.70 11.73 -15.00
C ALA A 171 -15.86 12.16 -14.09
N LYS A 172 -17.08 12.32 -14.62
CA LYS A 172 -18.27 12.62 -13.82
C LYS A 172 -18.60 11.51 -12.82
N ILE A 173 -18.57 10.26 -13.25
CA ILE A 173 -18.86 9.12 -12.37
C ILE A 173 -17.73 8.91 -11.36
N ARG A 174 -16.47 9.05 -11.75
CA ARG A 174 -15.31 9.01 -10.84
C ARG A 174 -15.44 10.02 -9.69
N HIS A 175 -15.82 11.25 -10.00
CA HIS A 175 -16.08 12.26 -8.98
C HIS A 175 -17.24 11.88 -8.04
N LEU A 176 -18.25 11.16 -8.53
CA LEU A 176 -19.32 10.61 -7.70
C LEU A 176 -18.79 9.54 -6.73
N PHE A 177 -17.96 8.59 -7.22
CA PHE A 177 -17.28 7.60 -6.37
C PHE A 177 -16.44 8.28 -5.28
N GLN A 178 -15.61 9.26 -5.63
CA GLN A 178 -14.76 9.98 -4.67
C GLN A 178 -15.54 10.65 -3.54
N ARG A 179 -16.72 11.19 -3.84
CA ARG A 179 -17.50 11.99 -2.86
C ARG A 179 -18.58 11.21 -2.12
N LYS A 180 -19.14 10.18 -2.74
CA LYS A 180 -20.37 9.53 -2.29
C LYS A 180 -20.27 8.01 -2.17
N SER A 181 -19.12 7.39 -2.45
CA SER A 181 -18.97 5.95 -2.23
C SER A 181 -19.18 5.59 -0.77
N LEU A 182 -20.05 4.61 -0.55
CA LEU A 182 -20.25 3.93 0.70
C LEU A 182 -19.37 2.67 0.70
N LEU A 183 -18.42 2.61 1.62
CA LEU A 183 -17.62 1.42 1.87
C LEU A 183 -18.44 0.47 2.73
N ALA A 184 -18.83 -0.67 2.17
CA ALA A 184 -19.66 -1.66 2.83
C ALA A 184 -19.01 -3.04 2.78
N SER A 185 -19.08 -3.77 3.90
CA SER A 185 -18.66 -5.16 3.95
C SER A 185 -19.71 -6.09 4.50
N LYS A 186 -19.70 -7.32 3.99
CA LYS A 186 -20.55 -8.42 4.46
C LYS A 186 -19.73 -9.69 4.59
N MET A 187 -19.86 -10.38 5.70
CA MET A 187 -19.23 -11.68 5.94
C MET A 187 -19.61 -12.70 4.86
N VAL A 188 -18.62 -13.47 4.40
CA VAL A 188 -18.84 -14.64 3.57
C VAL A 188 -19.37 -15.77 4.46
N LYS A 189 -20.51 -16.36 4.09
CA LYS A 189 -21.14 -17.43 4.87
C LYS A 189 -20.15 -18.60 5.11
N GLY A 190 -20.08 -19.09 6.35
CA GLY A 190 -19.20 -20.22 6.71
C GLY A 190 -17.77 -19.81 7.11
N LYS A 191 -17.48 -18.52 7.26
CA LYS A 191 -16.18 -17.97 7.68
C LYS A 191 -16.20 -17.38 9.10
N GLU A 192 -17.19 -17.72 9.92
CA GLU A 192 -17.43 -17.13 11.25
C GLU A 192 -16.25 -17.38 12.22
N GLU A 193 -15.77 -18.63 12.29
CA GLU A 193 -14.67 -19.02 13.19
C GLU A 193 -13.32 -18.53 12.66
N GLU A 194 -13.04 -18.72 11.37
CA GLU A 194 -11.81 -18.27 10.70
C GLU A 194 -11.67 -16.74 10.74
N GLY A 195 -12.80 -16.04 10.61
CA GLY A 195 -12.91 -14.59 10.58
C GLY A 195 -13.06 -13.93 11.94
N ALA A 196 -12.93 -14.63 13.07
CA ALA A 196 -13.25 -14.10 14.40
C ALA A 196 -12.55 -12.76 14.74
N LYS A 197 -11.33 -12.55 14.23
CA LYS A 197 -10.56 -11.28 14.36
C LYS A 197 -11.13 -10.09 13.58
N TYR A 198 -12.05 -10.33 12.65
CA TYR A 198 -12.72 -9.34 11.79
C TYR A 198 -14.20 -9.16 12.13
N ARG A 199 -14.65 -9.61 13.31
CA ARG A 199 -16.06 -9.60 13.71
C ARG A 199 -16.72 -8.23 13.57
N ASP A 200 -15.99 -7.16 13.90
CA ASP A 200 -16.46 -5.77 13.79
C ASP A 200 -16.73 -5.34 12.33
N TYR A 201 -16.26 -6.11 11.35
CA TYR A 201 -16.37 -5.85 9.91
C TYR A 201 -17.31 -6.81 9.19
N PHE A 202 -18.00 -7.71 9.90
CA PHE A 202 -18.92 -8.68 9.29
C PHE A 202 -20.19 -8.03 8.73
N ASP A 203 -20.64 -6.94 9.34
CA ASP A 203 -21.68 -6.07 8.81
C ASP A 203 -21.30 -4.63 9.09
N PHE A 204 -20.62 -4.02 8.13
CA PHE A 204 -20.03 -2.70 8.29
C PHE A 204 -20.37 -1.82 7.09
N SER A 205 -20.58 -0.53 7.37
CA SER A 205 -20.90 0.47 6.35
C SER A 205 -20.50 1.87 6.82
N GLU A 206 -19.71 2.58 6.01
CA GLU A 206 -19.42 4.00 6.22
C GLU A 206 -19.05 4.73 4.92
N PRO A 207 -19.12 6.07 4.86
CA PRO A 207 -18.61 6.82 3.72
C PRO A 207 -17.09 6.61 3.54
N LEU A 208 -16.67 6.19 2.34
CA LEU A 208 -15.26 5.85 2.06
C LEU A 208 -14.29 6.98 2.40
N TYR A 209 -14.65 8.22 2.09
CA TYR A 209 -13.81 9.40 2.35
C TYR A 209 -13.58 9.68 3.85
N LYS A 210 -14.40 9.09 4.74
CA LYS A 210 -14.25 9.19 6.21
C LYS A 210 -13.54 7.98 6.81
N CYS A 211 -13.30 6.92 6.04
CA CYS A 211 -12.73 5.69 6.54
C CYS A 211 -11.29 5.91 7.01
N ALA A 212 -11.00 5.53 8.26
CA ALA A 212 -9.67 5.64 8.82
C ALA A 212 -8.71 4.61 8.19
N SER A 213 -7.45 4.98 7.99
CA SER A 213 -6.45 4.17 7.28
C SER A 213 -6.28 2.76 7.85
N HIS A 214 -6.18 2.61 9.17
CA HIS A 214 -6.07 1.29 9.82
C HIS A 214 -7.30 0.40 9.57
N ARG A 215 -8.49 1.00 9.48
CA ARG A 215 -9.76 0.30 9.26
C ARG A 215 -9.88 -0.16 7.81
N LEU A 216 -9.56 0.72 6.86
CA LEU A 216 -9.52 0.36 5.45
C LEU A 216 -8.54 -0.80 5.21
N LEU A 217 -7.35 -0.76 5.80
CA LEU A 217 -6.36 -1.83 5.67
C LEU A 217 -6.86 -3.15 6.28
N ALA A 218 -7.60 -3.10 7.39
CA ALA A 218 -8.21 -4.30 7.97
C ALA A 218 -9.29 -4.89 7.07
N LEU A 219 -10.15 -4.06 6.48
CA LEU A 219 -11.19 -4.47 5.53
C LEU A 219 -10.59 -5.09 4.26
N VAL A 220 -9.62 -4.42 3.63
CA VAL A 220 -8.92 -4.94 2.45
C VAL A 220 -8.21 -6.26 2.76
N ARG A 221 -7.61 -6.39 3.94
CA ARG A 221 -6.99 -7.65 4.37
C ARG A 221 -8.02 -8.76 4.54
N ALA A 222 -9.16 -8.49 5.19
CA ALA A 222 -10.21 -9.46 5.40
C ALA A 222 -10.86 -9.91 4.08
N GLU A 223 -11.00 -9.01 3.10
CA GLU A 223 -11.47 -9.33 1.75
C GLU A 223 -10.47 -10.22 1.01
N ARG A 224 -9.17 -9.89 1.07
CA ARG A 224 -8.11 -10.71 0.47
C ARG A 224 -7.98 -12.10 1.10
N GLU A 225 -8.25 -12.21 2.40
CA GLU A 225 -8.32 -13.50 3.11
C GLU A 225 -9.63 -14.26 2.83
N GLY A 226 -10.57 -13.69 2.06
CA GLY A 226 -11.82 -14.32 1.67
C GLY A 226 -12.86 -14.42 2.79
N ILE A 227 -12.72 -13.61 3.85
CA ILE A 227 -13.59 -13.63 5.03
C ILE A 227 -14.82 -12.73 4.83
N ILE A 228 -14.64 -11.61 4.14
CA ILE A 228 -15.71 -10.66 3.84
C ILE A 228 -15.73 -10.37 2.33
N SER A 229 -16.89 -9.96 1.83
CA SER A 229 -17.00 -9.18 0.61
C SER A 229 -16.87 -7.70 0.94
N LEU A 230 -16.21 -6.93 0.09
CA LEU A 230 -16.04 -5.50 0.24
C LEU A 230 -16.55 -4.79 -1.02
N LYS A 231 -17.31 -3.72 -0.85
CA LYS A 231 -17.77 -2.85 -1.93
C LYS A 231 -17.60 -1.38 -1.57
N ALA A 232 -17.33 -0.55 -2.56
CA ALA A 232 -17.16 0.89 -2.41
C ALA A 232 -17.86 1.63 -3.56
N GLN A 233 -19.18 1.78 -3.45
CA GLN A 233 -20.02 2.27 -4.55
C GLN A 233 -20.87 3.45 -4.08
N PRO A 234 -21.11 4.46 -4.93
CA PRO A 234 -22.13 5.46 -4.67
C PRO A 234 -23.53 4.87 -4.88
N ASP A 235 -24.55 5.66 -4.60
CA ASP A 235 -25.92 5.33 -4.98
C ASP A 235 -26.00 5.04 -6.50
N GLN A 236 -26.57 3.88 -6.84
CA GLN A 236 -26.58 3.37 -8.21
C GLN A 236 -27.49 4.23 -9.09
N GLU A 237 -28.66 4.59 -8.57
CA GLU A 237 -29.65 5.37 -9.27
C GLU A 237 -29.10 6.78 -9.57
N GLU A 238 -28.44 7.43 -8.61
CA GLU A 238 -27.77 8.72 -8.81
C GLU A 238 -26.71 8.65 -9.93
N ALA A 239 -25.93 7.57 -9.97
CA ALA A 239 -24.90 7.38 -10.99
C ALA A 239 -25.51 7.20 -12.40
N ILE A 240 -26.58 6.41 -12.50
CA ILE A 240 -27.29 6.20 -13.77
C ILE A 240 -27.94 7.50 -14.23
N GLU A 241 -28.62 8.24 -13.35
CA GLU A 241 -29.20 9.55 -13.67
C GLU A 241 -28.13 10.55 -14.15
N SER A 242 -26.93 10.49 -13.59
CA SER A 242 -25.80 11.32 -14.03
C SER A 242 -25.39 11.00 -15.48
N LEU A 243 -25.37 9.73 -15.86
CA LEU A 243 -25.11 9.31 -17.25
C LEU A 243 -26.26 9.69 -18.17
N GLU A 244 -27.51 9.44 -17.75
CA GLU A 244 -28.69 9.78 -18.53
C GLU A 244 -28.76 11.28 -18.82
N ARG A 245 -28.52 12.14 -17.83
CA ARG A 245 -28.41 13.59 -18.02
C ARG A 245 -27.31 14.00 -19.00
N PHE A 246 -26.29 13.17 -19.19
CA PHE A 246 -25.19 13.44 -20.10
C PHE A 246 -25.47 12.97 -21.54
N PHE A 247 -26.17 11.85 -21.71
CA PHE A 247 -26.35 11.21 -23.01
C PHE A 247 -27.75 11.34 -23.61
N LEU A 248 -28.79 11.50 -22.80
CA LEU A 248 -30.16 11.64 -23.28
C LEU A 248 -30.42 13.05 -23.82
N LYS A 249 -31.06 13.12 -25.00
CA LYS A 249 -31.39 14.38 -25.69
C LYS A 249 -32.89 14.66 -25.74
N GLY A 250 -33.71 13.72 -25.28
CA GLY A 250 -35.17 13.78 -25.36
C GLY A 250 -35.82 12.57 -24.69
N ASN A 251 -37.06 12.27 -25.06
CA ASN A 251 -37.87 11.18 -24.49
C ASN A 251 -38.51 10.29 -25.59
N ASP A 252 -37.83 10.12 -26.72
CA ASP A 252 -38.28 9.26 -27.81
C ASP A 252 -37.89 7.79 -27.58
N ALA A 253 -38.32 6.89 -28.48
CA ALA A 253 -38.01 5.47 -28.38
C ALA A 253 -36.50 5.17 -28.44
N CYS A 254 -35.73 5.97 -29.20
CA CYS A 254 -34.26 5.87 -29.23
C CYS A 254 -33.65 6.28 -27.88
N ALA A 255 -34.14 7.36 -27.26
CA ALA A 255 -33.69 7.84 -25.96
C ALA A 255 -33.91 6.79 -24.86
N LYS A 256 -35.02 6.03 -24.91
CA LYS A 256 -35.25 4.90 -23.99
C LYS A 256 -34.17 3.83 -24.12
N ILE A 257 -33.79 3.44 -25.34
CA ILE A 257 -32.71 2.47 -25.59
C ILE A 257 -31.36 3.01 -25.12
N VAL A 258 -31.08 4.30 -25.34
CA VAL A 258 -29.86 4.94 -24.83
C VAL A 258 -29.85 4.96 -23.29
N GLY A 259 -31.00 5.19 -22.64
CA GLY A 259 -31.13 5.12 -21.17
C GLY A 259 -30.84 3.71 -20.63
N GLU A 260 -31.37 2.67 -21.29
CA GLU A 260 -31.02 1.29 -20.98
C GLU A 260 -29.51 1.02 -21.17
N ALA A 261 -28.91 1.57 -22.23
CA ALA A 261 -27.47 1.47 -22.48
C ALA A 261 -26.64 2.19 -21.39
N CYS A 262 -27.10 3.34 -20.87
CA CYS A 262 -26.48 4.02 -19.72
C CYS A 262 -26.47 3.11 -18.48
N LYS A 263 -27.61 2.49 -18.19
CA LYS A 263 -27.75 1.55 -17.06
C LYS A 263 -26.83 0.34 -17.20
N GLU A 264 -26.80 -0.27 -18.38
CA GLU A 264 -25.93 -1.42 -18.66
C GLU A 264 -24.46 -1.03 -18.61
N SER A 265 -24.08 0.11 -19.20
CA SER A 265 -22.72 0.64 -19.13
C SER A 265 -22.28 0.85 -17.68
N TYR A 266 -23.11 1.50 -16.86
CA TYR A 266 -22.79 1.72 -15.45
C TYR A 266 -22.59 0.38 -14.73
N LYS A 267 -23.61 -0.49 -14.74
CA LYS A 267 -23.60 -1.71 -13.93
C LYS A 267 -22.52 -2.70 -14.36
N ARG A 268 -22.37 -2.92 -15.67
CA ARG A 268 -21.51 -3.96 -16.22
C ARG A 268 -20.07 -3.51 -16.43
N LEU A 269 -19.84 -2.24 -16.75
CA LEU A 269 -18.54 -1.76 -17.23
C LEU A 269 -17.92 -0.72 -16.29
N MET A 270 -18.61 0.39 -16.04
CA MET A 270 -18.03 1.53 -15.31
C MET A 270 -17.93 1.26 -13.81
N CYS A 271 -18.98 0.74 -13.17
CA CYS A 271 -19.02 0.52 -11.73
C CYS A 271 -17.89 -0.41 -11.24
N PRO A 272 -17.70 -1.63 -11.80
CA PRO A 272 -16.60 -2.49 -11.37
C PRO A 272 -15.22 -1.88 -11.61
N SER A 273 -15.05 -1.13 -12.70
CA SER A 273 -13.78 -0.47 -13.01
C SER A 273 -13.46 0.67 -12.06
N LEU A 274 -14.44 1.54 -11.78
CA LEU A 274 -14.27 2.73 -10.94
C LEU A 274 -14.27 2.39 -9.45
N GLU A 275 -14.97 1.33 -9.04
CA GLU A 275 -14.87 0.78 -7.68
C GLU A 275 -13.46 0.28 -7.37
N ASN A 276 -12.86 -0.49 -8.29
CA ASN A 276 -11.47 -0.92 -8.15
C ASN A 276 -10.50 0.27 -8.13
N GLU A 277 -10.75 1.28 -8.97
CA GLU A 277 -9.94 2.50 -9.03
C GLU A 277 -9.95 3.23 -7.66
N ILE A 278 -11.14 3.50 -7.11
CA ILE A 278 -11.26 4.25 -5.85
C ILE A 278 -10.76 3.44 -4.64
N LEU A 279 -10.93 2.11 -4.64
CA LEU A 279 -10.40 1.23 -3.59
C LEU A 279 -8.87 1.21 -3.61
N ASN A 280 -8.25 1.16 -4.80
CA ASN A 280 -6.80 1.23 -4.94
C ASN A 280 -6.25 2.59 -4.50
N GLU A 281 -6.91 3.69 -4.88
CA GLU A 281 -6.54 5.03 -4.45
C GLU A 281 -6.61 5.16 -2.91
N ALA A 282 -7.72 4.71 -2.31
CA ALA A 282 -7.92 4.73 -0.87
C ALA A 282 -6.87 3.86 -0.15
N LYS A 283 -6.58 2.67 -0.68
CA LYS A 283 -5.55 1.78 -0.16
C LYS A 283 -4.16 2.41 -0.23
N GLU A 284 -3.78 3.00 -1.36
CA GLU A 284 -2.48 3.67 -1.51
C GLU A 284 -2.31 4.81 -0.50
N LYS A 285 -3.39 5.58 -0.27
CA LYS A 285 -3.40 6.62 0.76
C LYS A 285 -3.23 6.04 2.17
N ALA A 286 -3.94 4.95 2.49
CA ALA A 286 -3.83 4.29 3.79
C ALA A 286 -2.45 3.66 4.02
N ASP A 287 -1.87 3.04 2.99
CA ASP A 287 -0.51 2.49 3.03
C ASP A 287 0.51 3.60 3.32
N LYS A 288 0.41 4.75 2.65
CA LYS A 288 1.31 5.90 2.91
C LYS A 288 1.23 6.39 4.34
N GLU A 289 0.03 6.46 4.92
CA GLU A 289 -0.15 6.88 6.31
C GLU A 289 0.45 5.85 7.29
N ALA A 290 0.20 4.56 7.07
CA ALA A 290 0.76 3.49 7.88
C ALA A 290 2.30 3.46 7.80
N ILE A 291 2.86 3.57 6.59
CA ILE A 291 4.31 3.62 6.35
C ILE A 291 4.93 4.84 7.05
N LYS A 292 4.25 5.99 7.06
CA LYS A 292 4.74 7.19 7.78
C LYS A 292 4.86 6.93 9.28
N ILE A 293 3.89 6.23 9.87
CA ILE A 293 3.93 5.85 11.30
C ILE A 293 5.09 4.88 11.55
N PHE A 294 5.23 3.83 10.73
CA PHE A 294 6.34 2.88 10.86
C PHE A 294 7.71 3.54 10.69
N THR A 295 7.84 4.45 9.73
CA THR A 295 9.07 5.23 9.50
C THR A 295 9.41 6.09 10.72
N THR A 296 8.40 6.72 11.34
CA THR A 296 8.60 7.54 12.54
C THR A 296 9.05 6.69 13.72
N ASN A 297 8.42 5.54 13.93
CA ASN A 297 8.79 4.60 15.00
C ASN A 297 10.20 4.05 14.79
N LEU A 298 10.54 3.61 13.58
CA LEU A 298 11.86 3.10 13.25
C LEU A 298 12.94 4.19 13.45
N ARG A 299 12.66 5.44 13.05
CA ARG A 299 13.58 6.56 13.28
C ARG A 299 13.85 6.77 14.77
N GLN A 300 12.82 6.68 15.62
CA GLN A 300 12.98 6.81 17.07
C GLN A 300 13.82 5.67 17.66
N LEU A 301 13.64 4.44 17.18
CA LEU A 301 14.46 3.29 17.60
C LEU A 301 15.92 3.43 17.19
N LEU A 302 16.18 3.81 15.92
CA LEU A 302 17.53 3.97 15.39
C LEU A 302 18.31 5.14 16.03
N LEU A 303 17.60 6.19 16.47
CA LEU A 303 18.21 7.38 17.07
C LEU A 303 18.06 7.42 18.59
N ALA A 304 17.70 6.30 19.22
CA ALA A 304 17.66 6.20 20.67
C ALA A 304 19.08 6.44 21.25
N PRO A 305 19.22 7.19 22.36
CA PRO A 305 20.54 7.49 22.92
C PRO A 305 21.30 6.20 23.30
N PRO A 306 22.54 6.02 22.83
CA PRO A 306 23.36 4.88 23.22
C PRO A 306 23.81 5.00 24.69
N LEU A 307 23.81 3.89 25.44
CA LEU A 307 24.43 3.85 26.76
C LEU A 307 25.96 3.94 26.68
N GLY A 308 26.52 3.51 25.54
CA GLY A 308 27.96 3.49 25.29
C GLY A 308 28.65 2.21 25.78
N SER A 309 29.98 2.28 25.87
CA SER A 309 30.87 1.17 26.19
C SER A 309 30.83 0.80 27.68
N LYS A 310 29.75 0.12 28.10
CA LYS A 310 29.57 -0.45 29.44
C LYS A 310 29.47 -1.96 29.39
N ARG A 311 29.85 -2.65 30.48
CA ARG A 311 29.56 -4.09 30.64
C ARG A 311 28.10 -4.29 30.97
N ILE A 312 27.41 -5.11 30.18
CA ILE A 312 25.96 -5.27 30.27
C ILE A 312 25.58 -6.73 30.55
N LEU A 313 24.67 -6.92 31.50
CA LEU A 313 23.95 -8.17 31.66
C LEU A 313 22.60 -8.03 30.95
N ALA A 314 22.39 -8.77 29.87
CA ALA A 314 21.15 -8.75 29.12
C ALA A 314 20.31 -9.99 29.43
N ILE A 315 19.01 -9.78 29.59
CA ILE A 315 18.03 -10.82 29.90
C ILE A 315 16.96 -10.82 28.82
N ASP A 316 16.85 -11.93 28.11
CA ASP A 316 15.70 -12.26 27.26
C ASP A 316 14.68 -13.03 28.11
N PRO A 317 13.55 -12.40 28.50
CA PRO A 317 12.60 -12.99 29.44
C PRO A 317 11.81 -14.16 28.86
N GLY A 318 11.42 -15.09 29.72
CA GLY A 318 10.54 -16.18 29.30
C GLY A 318 9.93 -16.93 30.48
N PHE A 319 8.72 -17.46 30.27
CA PHE A 319 8.05 -18.37 31.20
C PHE A 319 8.59 -19.80 31.03
N ARG A 320 7.94 -20.59 30.15
CA ARG A 320 8.22 -22.02 29.96
C ARG A 320 9.65 -22.34 29.53
N THR A 321 10.29 -21.48 28.74
CA THR A 321 11.65 -21.67 28.21
C THR A 321 12.74 -21.09 29.12
N GLY A 322 12.35 -20.49 30.24
CA GLY A 322 13.21 -19.72 31.13
C GLY A 322 13.68 -18.40 30.52
N CYS A 323 14.33 -17.58 31.34
CA CYS A 323 14.99 -16.36 30.89
C CYS A 323 16.42 -16.69 30.46
N LYS A 324 16.84 -16.23 29.28
CA LYS A 324 18.23 -16.33 28.83
C LYS A 324 18.99 -15.11 29.32
N VAL A 325 20.08 -15.35 30.04
CA VAL A 325 20.94 -14.32 30.60
C VAL A 325 22.27 -14.37 29.85
N VAL A 326 22.73 -13.23 29.37
CA VAL A 326 24.07 -13.09 28.80
C VAL A 326 24.80 -11.92 29.47
N CYS A 327 26.12 -12.04 29.58
CA CYS A 327 27.00 -10.95 29.99
C CYS A 327 27.86 -10.58 28.77
N ILE A 328 27.88 -9.30 28.41
CA ILE A 328 28.72 -8.75 27.36
C ILE A 328 29.69 -7.72 27.94
N ASP A 329 30.87 -7.61 27.34
CA ASP A 329 31.86 -6.61 27.72
C ASP A 329 31.60 -5.23 27.10
N GLU A 330 32.49 -4.27 27.34
CA GLU A 330 32.40 -2.89 26.87
C GLU A 330 32.51 -2.76 25.34
N SER A 331 32.99 -3.81 24.65
CA SER A 331 33.04 -3.91 23.19
C SER A 331 31.82 -4.66 22.62
N GLY A 332 31.00 -5.25 23.48
CA GLY A 332 29.82 -6.03 23.13
C GLY A 332 30.13 -7.50 22.86
N ASP A 333 31.30 -8.01 23.25
CA ASP A 333 31.65 -9.42 23.09
C ASP A 333 31.03 -10.27 24.20
N LEU A 334 30.56 -11.47 23.83
CA LEU A 334 29.90 -12.39 24.75
C LEU A 334 30.91 -13.00 25.73
N LEU A 335 30.74 -12.72 27.02
CA LEU A 335 31.54 -13.28 28.11
C LEU A 335 30.94 -14.57 28.68
N MET A 336 29.61 -14.60 28.82
CA MET A 336 28.89 -15.70 29.46
C MET A 336 27.44 -15.73 29.00
N ASN A 337 26.86 -16.93 28.92
CA ASN A 337 25.41 -17.15 28.85
C ASN A 337 24.91 -18.21 29.84
N GLN A 338 23.71 -18.05 30.37
CA GLN A 338 23.03 -19.08 31.16
C GLN A 338 21.52 -18.94 31.03
N THR A 339 20.80 -20.07 31.07
CA THR A 339 19.34 -20.06 31.26
C THR A 339 19.02 -20.15 32.74
N ILE A 340 18.09 -19.30 33.20
CA ILE A 340 17.50 -19.34 34.54
C ILE A 340 15.98 -19.48 34.44
N TYR A 341 15.32 -19.98 35.48
CA TYR A 341 13.87 -20.24 35.48
C TYR A 341 13.14 -19.52 36.62
N PRO A 342 13.18 -18.17 36.69
CA PRO A 342 12.60 -17.43 37.82
C PRO A 342 11.07 -17.50 37.88
N HIS A 343 10.41 -17.75 36.75
CA HIS A 343 8.96 -17.64 36.55
C HIS A 343 8.28 -19.01 36.41
N PRO A 344 6.94 -19.08 36.37
CA PRO A 344 6.24 -20.32 36.08
C PRO A 344 6.69 -20.96 34.76
N PRO A 345 6.75 -22.31 34.68
CA PRO A 345 6.26 -23.26 35.69
C PRO A 345 7.26 -23.61 36.82
N GLN A 346 8.55 -23.35 36.67
CA GLN A 346 9.56 -23.80 37.65
C GLN A 346 9.62 -22.92 38.91
N ASN A 347 9.38 -21.61 38.79
CA ASN A 347 9.36 -20.66 39.91
C ASN A 347 10.66 -20.64 40.76
N GLU A 348 11.82 -20.83 40.16
CA GLU A 348 13.14 -20.86 40.83
C GLU A 348 13.68 -19.44 41.11
N SER A 349 12.82 -18.54 41.60
CA SER A 349 13.11 -17.12 41.79
C SER A 349 14.37 -16.86 42.63
N SER A 350 14.53 -17.55 43.77
CA SER A 350 15.68 -17.35 44.67
C SER A 350 17.01 -17.79 44.04
N ALA A 351 17.00 -18.89 43.28
CA ALA A 351 18.19 -19.38 42.58
C ALA A 351 18.59 -18.44 41.44
N ALA A 352 17.61 -17.97 40.66
CA ALA A 352 17.80 -16.97 39.62
C ALA A 352 18.41 -15.67 40.16
N LYS A 353 17.85 -15.12 41.26
CA LYS A 353 18.39 -13.90 41.90
C LYS A 353 19.84 -14.07 42.35
N SER A 354 20.15 -15.20 43.00
CA SER A 354 21.50 -15.51 43.44
C SER A 354 22.48 -15.60 42.27
N LYS A 355 22.05 -16.22 41.16
CA LYS A 355 22.86 -16.35 39.96
C LYS A 355 23.11 -15.01 39.27
N ILE A 356 22.09 -14.15 39.17
CA ILE A 356 22.21 -12.81 38.60
C ILE A 356 23.18 -11.96 39.44
N ALA A 357 23.06 -11.97 40.77
CA ALA A 357 24.00 -11.27 41.65
C ALA A 357 25.44 -11.77 41.50
N GLN A 358 25.63 -13.10 41.37
CA GLN A 358 26.94 -13.69 41.10
C GLN A 358 27.53 -13.17 39.78
N PHE A 359 26.74 -13.11 38.71
CA PHE A 359 27.21 -12.62 37.41
C PHE A 359 27.53 -11.13 37.40
N VAL A 360 26.69 -10.33 38.06
CA VAL A 360 26.95 -8.90 38.24
C VAL A 360 28.34 -8.68 38.87
N GLN A 361 28.65 -9.42 39.93
CA GLN A 361 29.93 -9.30 40.61
C GLN A 361 31.09 -9.86 39.76
N ALA A 362 30.95 -11.08 39.23
CA ALA A 362 32.01 -11.79 38.52
C ALA A 362 32.43 -11.07 37.23
N TYR A 363 31.46 -10.54 36.48
CA TYR A 363 31.71 -9.88 35.19
C TYR A 363 31.74 -8.35 35.30
N LYS A 364 31.68 -7.80 36.52
CA LYS A 364 31.73 -6.35 36.80
C LYS A 364 30.71 -5.57 35.97
N ILE A 365 29.46 -6.04 36.00
CA ILE A 365 28.36 -5.46 35.23
C ILE A 365 28.06 -4.04 35.72
N GLU A 366 27.77 -3.15 34.78
CA GLU A 366 27.47 -1.73 35.02
C GLU A 366 26.01 -1.38 34.70
N ALA A 367 25.36 -2.14 33.82
CA ALA A 367 23.95 -1.97 33.50
C ALA A 367 23.26 -3.30 33.18
N ILE A 368 21.95 -3.36 33.40
CA ILE A 368 21.11 -4.52 33.09
C ILE A 368 20.12 -4.15 31.99
N ALA A 369 20.11 -4.93 30.91
CA ALA A 369 19.14 -4.82 29.82
C ALA A 369 18.09 -5.93 29.96
N ILE A 370 16.81 -5.61 29.86
CA ILE A 370 15.70 -6.57 29.94
C ILE A 370 14.84 -6.41 28.68
N GLY A 371 14.64 -7.50 27.94
CA GLY A 371 13.70 -7.52 26.81
C GLY A 371 12.27 -7.16 27.24
N ASP A 372 11.54 -6.43 26.40
CA ASP A 372 10.16 -6.01 26.67
C ASP A 372 9.09 -7.03 26.27
N GLY A 373 9.51 -8.24 25.87
CA GLY A 373 8.62 -9.33 25.49
C GLY A 373 7.95 -10.07 26.63
N THR A 374 7.68 -11.35 26.35
CA THR A 374 6.92 -12.23 27.25
C THR A 374 7.67 -12.42 28.57
N ALA A 375 7.01 -12.13 29.70
CA ALA A 375 7.60 -12.13 31.05
C ALA A 375 8.58 -10.96 31.36
N GLY A 376 8.62 -9.92 30.52
CA GLY A 376 9.49 -8.76 30.73
C GLY A 376 9.18 -7.99 32.02
N ARG A 377 7.90 -7.73 32.31
CA ARG A 377 7.47 -7.04 33.54
C ARG A 377 7.82 -7.83 34.81
N GLU A 378 7.60 -9.14 34.78
CA GLU A 378 7.90 -10.05 35.88
C GLU A 378 9.41 -10.12 36.11
N THR A 379 10.20 -10.12 35.04
CA THR A 379 11.67 -10.11 35.11
C THR A 379 12.17 -8.78 35.66
N GLU A 380 11.62 -7.64 35.22
CA GLU A 380 11.96 -6.33 35.76
C GLU A 380 11.66 -6.24 37.27
N ALA A 381 10.49 -6.73 37.69
CA ALA A 381 10.11 -6.79 39.10
C ALA A 381 11.05 -7.71 39.91
N LEU A 382 11.49 -8.83 39.34
CA LEU A 382 12.47 -9.72 39.94
C LEU A 382 13.81 -9.02 40.17
N ILE A 383 14.33 -8.32 39.15
CA ILE A 383 15.62 -7.60 39.23
C ILE A 383 15.58 -6.53 40.30
N LYS A 384 14.47 -5.78 40.41
CA LYS A 384 14.26 -4.76 41.46
C LYS A 384 14.28 -5.32 42.89
N GLN A 385 14.09 -6.63 43.07
CA GLN A 385 14.17 -7.30 44.37
C GLN A 385 15.58 -7.78 44.73
N ILE A 386 16.56 -7.69 43.82
CA ILE A 386 17.94 -8.08 44.07
C ILE A 386 18.68 -6.90 44.68
N ARG A 387 19.38 -7.13 45.80
CA ARG A 387 20.33 -6.15 46.35
C ARG A 387 21.70 -6.42 45.75
N PHE A 388 22.16 -5.52 44.90
CA PHE A 388 23.50 -5.56 44.32
C PHE A 388 24.52 -4.90 45.24
N ASP A 389 25.81 -5.15 44.99
CA ASP A 389 26.93 -4.54 45.73
C ASP A 389 27.19 -3.07 45.34
N ARG A 390 26.46 -2.57 44.33
CA ARG A 390 26.52 -1.22 43.76
C ARG A 390 25.18 -0.84 43.16
N ASP A 391 24.97 0.45 42.90
CA ASP A 391 23.81 0.91 42.14
C ASP A 391 23.98 0.55 40.66
N LEU A 392 22.98 -0.16 40.11
CA LEU A 392 22.94 -0.55 38.70
C LEU A 392 21.74 0.10 38.02
N GLU A 393 21.98 0.62 36.83
CA GLU A 393 20.93 1.09 35.96
C GLU A 393 20.25 -0.11 35.27
N VAL A 394 18.92 -0.17 35.36
CA VAL A 394 18.11 -1.23 34.74
C VAL A 394 17.27 -0.61 33.63
N PHE A 395 17.43 -1.14 32.42
CA PHE A 395 16.74 -0.65 31.23
C PHE A 395 15.87 -1.73 30.64
N VAL A 396 14.66 -1.33 30.24
CA VAL A 396 13.79 -2.15 29.39
C VAL A 396 14.11 -1.80 27.94
N VAL A 397 14.41 -2.82 27.14
CA VAL A 397 14.90 -2.69 25.76
C VAL A 397 13.93 -3.41 24.83
N ARG A 398 13.58 -2.75 23.73
CA ARG A 398 12.71 -3.35 22.71
C ARG A 398 13.36 -4.57 22.07
N GLU A 399 12.64 -5.69 22.05
CA GLU A 399 13.10 -6.93 21.41
C GLU A 399 12.66 -7.07 19.95
N ASP A 400 11.93 -6.10 19.39
CA ASP A 400 11.44 -6.08 18.01
C ASP A 400 12.58 -6.43 17.02
N GLY A 401 12.46 -7.55 16.31
CA GLY A 401 13.47 -8.05 15.36
C GLY A 401 14.64 -8.86 15.96
N ALA A 402 14.75 -9.03 17.29
CA ALA A 402 15.83 -9.83 17.91
C ALA A 402 15.76 -11.32 17.50
N SER A 403 14.56 -11.85 17.32
CA SER A 403 14.31 -13.20 16.79
C SER A 403 14.71 -13.35 15.31
N ILE A 404 14.57 -12.28 14.53
CA ILE A 404 14.97 -12.24 13.12
C ILE A 404 16.50 -12.18 13.03
N TYR A 405 17.12 -11.31 13.83
CA TYR A 405 18.58 -11.25 13.96
C TYR A 405 19.15 -12.63 14.31
N SER A 406 18.65 -13.27 15.36
CA SER A 406 19.23 -14.51 15.88
C SER A 406 19.17 -15.69 14.90
N ALA A 407 18.15 -15.71 14.03
CA ALA A 407 18.02 -16.67 12.94
C ALA A 407 18.90 -16.35 11.71
N SER A 408 19.39 -15.11 11.60
CA SER A 408 20.07 -14.58 10.41
C SER A 408 21.45 -15.20 10.14
N PRO A 409 21.94 -15.14 8.88
CA PRO A 409 23.31 -15.53 8.55
C PRO A 409 24.37 -14.71 9.29
N ILE A 410 24.11 -13.42 9.57
CA ILE A 410 25.03 -12.54 10.29
C ILE A 410 25.23 -13.05 11.70
N ALA A 411 24.15 -13.30 12.44
CA ALA A 411 24.24 -13.81 13.80
C ALA A 411 24.88 -15.21 13.89
N ARG A 412 24.66 -16.07 12.89
CA ARG A 412 25.35 -17.36 12.78
C ARG A 412 26.86 -17.21 12.56
N LYS A 413 27.28 -16.19 11.82
CA LYS A 413 28.69 -15.88 11.59
C LYS A 413 29.34 -15.28 12.84
N GLU A 414 28.64 -14.39 13.54
CA GLU A 414 29.12 -13.78 14.79
C GLU A 414 29.19 -14.81 15.93
N PHE A 415 28.21 -15.71 16.02
CA PHE A 415 28.05 -16.66 17.12
C PHE A 415 27.77 -18.09 16.63
N PRO A 416 28.74 -18.75 15.95
CA PRO A 416 28.52 -20.05 15.31
C PRO A 416 28.23 -21.17 16.32
N MET A 417 28.84 -21.11 17.51
CA MET A 417 28.75 -22.14 18.54
C MET A 417 27.56 -21.97 19.49
N TYR A 418 26.81 -20.87 19.40
CA TYR A 418 25.70 -20.57 20.29
C TYR A 418 24.36 -20.76 19.60
N ASP A 419 23.35 -21.19 20.35
CA ASP A 419 22.00 -21.36 19.82
C ASP A 419 21.30 -20.02 19.58
N ILE A 420 20.14 -20.10 18.93
CA ILE A 420 19.35 -18.93 18.53
C ILE A 420 18.93 -18.06 19.72
N THR A 421 18.66 -18.64 20.88
CA THR A 421 18.16 -17.86 22.03
C THR A 421 19.26 -17.00 22.63
N VAL A 422 20.49 -17.53 22.77
CA VAL A 422 21.66 -16.76 23.22
C VAL A 422 21.96 -15.59 22.28
N ARG A 423 21.90 -15.82 20.96
CA ARG A 423 22.09 -14.75 19.96
C ARG A 423 21.07 -13.63 20.11
N GLY A 424 19.81 -13.97 20.39
CA GLY A 424 18.75 -12.99 20.66
C GLY A 424 19.09 -12.13 21.88
N SER A 425 19.49 -12.76 22.99
CA SER A 425 19.86 -12.06 24.22
C SER A 425 21.08 -11.16 24.05
N VAL A 426 22.07 -11.56 23.25
CA VAL A 426 23.22 -10.69 22.93
C VAL A 426 22.75 -9.43 22.19
N SER A 427 21.81 -9.58 21.27
CA SER A 427 21.23 -8.43 20.54
C SER A 427 20.52 -7.46 21.49
N ILE A 428 19.79 -7.95 22.50
CA ILE A 428 19.16 -7.10 23.53
C ILE A 428 20.23 -6.27 24.26
N GLY A 429 21.35 -6.88 24.65
CA GLY A 429 22.44 -6.16 25.31
C GLY A 429 23.09 -5.11 24.41
N ARG A 430 23.42 -5.48 23.17
CA ARG A 430 24.05 -4.58 22.19
C ARG A 430 23.15 -3.43 21.76
N ARG A 431 21.82 -3.63 21.71
CA ARG A 431 20.86 -2.55 21.47
C ARG A 431 20.90 -1.49 22.57
N LEU A 432 21.13 -1.87 23.82
CA LEU A 432 21.29 -0.89 24.89
C LEU A 432 22.62 -0.13 24.75
N MET A 433 23.70 -0.80 24.33
CA MET A 433 24.99 -0.16 24.08
C MET A 433 24.89 0.88 22.97
N ASP A 434 24.40 0.46 21.79
CA ASP A 434 24.22 1.28 20.60
C ASP A 434 23.07 0.72 19.74
N PRO A 435 21.88 1.32 19.83
CA PRO A 435 20.71 0.91 19.06
C PRO A 435 20.97 0.92 17.55
N LEU A 436 21.67 1.95 17.04
CA LEU A 436 21.91 2.12 15.62
C LEU A 436 22.82 1.00 15.10
N ALA A 437 23.94 0.75 15.77
CA ALA A 437 24.92 -0.25 15.34
C ALA A 437 24.36 -1.68 15.35
N GLU A 438 23.42 -1.98 16.24
CA GLU A 438 22.81 -3.30 16.33
C GLU A 438 21.61 -3.47 15.38
N LEU A 439 20.73 -2.47 15.28
CA LEU A 439 19.52 -2.57 14.44
C LEU A 439 19.81 -2.59 12.94
N VAL A 440 20.91 -1.96 12.47
CA VAL A 440 21.30 -2.00 11.04
C VAL A 440 21.69 -3.40 10.54
N LYS A 441 21.86 -4.37 11.43
CA LYS A 441 22.12 -5.78 11.07
C LYS A 441 20.85 -6.53 10.63
N ILE A 442 19.68 -5.93 10.81
CA ILE A 442 18.37 -6.53 10.54
C ILE A 442 17.78 -5.88 9.30
N ASP A 443 17.06 -6.65 8.49
CA ASP A 443 16.26 -6.08 7.39
C ASP A 443 15.26 -5.06 7.97
N PRO A 444 15.25 -3.79 7.50
CA PRO A 444 14.42 -2.74 8.08
C PRO A 444 12.92 -3.03 8.12
N LYS A 445 12.41 -3.92 7.25
CA LYS A 445 10.98 -4.30 7.26
C LYS A 445 10.62 -5.31 8.36
N SER A 446 11.63 -5.85 9.03
CA SER A 446 11.54 -6.88 10.06
C SER A 446 11.84 -6.34 11.47
N ILE A 447 12.09 -5.04 11.58
CA ILE A 447 12.10 -4.24 12.81
C ILE A 447 10.71 -3.60 12.92
#